data_AF-A0A7L3LFC5-F1
#
_entry.id   AF-A0A7L3LFC5-F1
#
_cell.length_a   1.000
_cell.length_b   1.000
_cell.length_c   1.000
_cell.angle_alpha   90.00
_cell.angle_beta   90.00
_cell.angle_gamma   90.00
#
_symmetry.space_group_name_H-M   'P 1'
#
loop_
_entity.id
_entity.type
_entity.pdbx_description
1 polymer ?
#
loop_
_entity_poly.entity_id
_entity_poly.type
_entity_poly.pdbx_seq_one_letter_code
_entity_poly.pdbx_strand_id
1 'polypeptide(L)'
;IYNLHQKNGFTCMLIGEIFELMQFIFVVAFTTFLISCVDYDILFANKAVNHSQHPSEPIKVTLPDAFLPPNVCSARIQANSFLICILVIAGVFWVHRLVKFIYNICCYWEIHSFYINALKIPMSTLPYYTWQEVQARIVQIQKEHQICIHKKELTELDIYHRILRFKNYMVAMVNKSLLPIRFRLPLLGDTVFYTRGLKYNFELIFFWGPGSLFENEWSLKAEYKRAGNRLELAEKL
;
A
#
# COMPACT_ATOMS: atom_id res chain seq x y z
N ILE A 1 3.90 8.22 -14.48
CA ILE A 1 4.94 7.91 -15.50
C ILE A 1 5.97 6.94 -14.94
N TYR A 2 6.91 7.37 -14.08
CA TYR A 2 7.98 6.51 -13.53
C TYR A 2 7.47 5.18 -12.94
N ASN A 3 6.41 5.20 -12.12
CA ASN A 3 5.89 3.96 -11.52
C ASN A 3 5.37 2.95 -12.58
N LEU A 4 4.80 3.42 -13.69
CA LEU A 4 4.30 2.55 -14.77
C LEU A 4 5.44 1.82 -15.44
N HIS A 5 6.55 2.51 -15.69
CA HIS A 5 7.79 1.92 -16.20
C HIS A 5 8.35 0.89 -15.21
N GLN A 6 8.48 1.23 -13.93
CA GLN A 6 9.03 0.31 -12.91
C GLN A 6 8.19 -0.95 -12.71
N LYS A 7 6.90 -0.91 -13.03
CA LYS A 7 5.98 -2.06 -12.97
C LYS A 7 5.85 -2.80 -14.31
N ASN A 8 6.70 -2.49 -15.29
CA ASN A 8 6.72 -3.13 -16.62
C ASN A 8 5.39 -2.99 -17.39
N GLY A 9 4.70 -1.86 -17.23
CA GLY A 9 3.50 -1.52 -17.97
C GLY A 9 2.18 -1.63 -17.21
N PHE A 10 1.11 -1.26 -17.90
CA PHE A 10 -0.21 -1.07 -17.30
C PHE A 10 -0.84 -2.39 -16.84
N THR A 11 -0.84 -3.42 -17.69
CA THR A 11 -1.45 -4.71 -17.36
C THR A 11 -0.77 -5.37 -16.15
N CYS A 12 0.57 -5.37 -16.10
CA CYS A 12 1.32 -5.92 -14.97
C CYS A 12 1.04 -5.18 -13.67
N MET A 13 0.99 -3.84 -13.72
CA MET A 13 0.60 -3.02 -12.57
C MET A 13 -0.82 -3.32 -12.10
N LEU A 14 -1.79 -3.38 -13.03
CA LEU A 14 -3.19 -3.66 -12.74
C LEU A 14 -3.37 -5.02 -12.05
N ILE A 15 -2.78 -6.07 -12.62
CA ILE A 15 -2.84 -7.42 -12.06
C ILE A 15 -2.20 -7.46 -10.67
N GLY A 16 -1.07 -6.78 -10.48
CA GLY A 16 -0.41 -6.69 -9.16
C GLY A 16 -1.32 -6.08 -8.09
N GLU A 17 -1.95 -4.94 -8.39
CA GLU A 17 -2.87 -4.27 -7.46
C GLU A 17 -4.13 -5.12 -7.17
N ILE A 18 -4.65 -5.85 -8.18
CA ILE A 18 -5.76 -6.81 -7.99
C ILE A 18 -5.34 -7.93 -7.04
N PHE A 19 -4.16 -8.51 -7.21
CA PHE A 19 -3.66 -9.55 -6.31
C PHE A 19 -3.47 -9.03 -4.89
N GLU A 20 -2.98 -7.81 -4.70
CA GLU A 20 -2.87 -7.21 -3.37
C GLU A 20 -4.25 -7.00 -2.71
N LEU A 21 -5.30 -6.71 -3.49
CA LEU A 21 -6.68 -6.59 -2.96
C LEU A 21 -7.24 -7.97 -2.59
N MET A 22 -7.05 -8.96 -3.46
CA MET A 22 -7.44 -10.35 -3.20
C MET A 22 -6.73 -10.94 -1.99
N GLN A 23 -5.43 -10.69 -1.83
CA GLN A 23 -4.64 -11.18 -0.70
C GLN A 23 -5.21 -10.69 0.63
N PHE A 24 -5.68 -9.43 0.69
CA PHE A 24 -6.31 -8.90 1.90
C PHE A 24 -7.62 -9.64 2.23
N ILE A 25 -8.50 -9.81 1.23
CA ILE A 25 -9.76 -10.55 1.40
C ILE A 25 -9.46 -11.96 1.86
N PHE A 26 -8.52 -12.63 1.20
CA PHE A 26 -8.13 -14.00 1.51
C PHE A 26 -7.68 -14.13 2.97
N VAL A 27 -6.76 -13.27 3.44
CA VAL A 27 -6.27 -13.32 4.81
C VAL A 27 -7.42 -13.12 5.82
N VAL A 28 -8.28 -12.13 5.60
CA VAL A 28 -9.40 -11.85 6.52
C VAL A 28 -10.43 -12.98 6.51
N ALA A 29 -10.85 -13.43 5.33
CA ALA A 29 -11.86 -14.47 5.17
C ALA A 29 -11.35 -15.83 5.68
N PHE A 30 -10.13 -16.21 5.32
CA PHE A 30 -9.53 -17.47 5.74
C PHE A 30 -9.30 -17.51 7.25
N THR A 31 -8.80 -16.42 7.85
CA THR A 31 -8.65 -16.34 9.31
C THR A 31 -10.01 -16.44 10.02
N THR A 32 -11.03 -15.76 9.49
CA THR A 32 -12.40 -15.83 10.03
C THR A 32 -12.98 -17.25 9.93
N PHE A 33 -12.75 -17.91 8.79
CA PHE A 33 -13.14 -19.30 8.56
C PHE A 33 -12.49 -20.25 9.58
N LEU A 34 -11.17 -20.13 9.80
CA LEU A 34 -10.47 -20.96 10.78
C LEU A 34 -11.01 -20.74 12.21
N ILE A 35 -11.25 -19.49 12.60
CA ILE A 35 -11.72 -19.17 13.95
C ILE A 35 -13.16 -19.66 14.20
N SER A 36 -14.03 -19.58 13.19
CA SER A 36 -15.49 -19.73 13.40
C SER A 36 -16.11 -20.95 12.73
N CYS A 37 -15.60 -21.41 11.58
CA CYS A 37 -16.22 -22.48 10.80
C CYS A 37 -15.57 -23.86 10.97
N VAL A 38 -14.43 -23.96 11.67
CA VAL A 38 -13.75 -25.24 11.89
C VAL A 38 -14.07 -25.77 13.30
N ASP A 39 -14.57 -27.00 13.37
CA ASP A 39 -14.70 -27.77 14.60
C ASP A 39 -13.39 -28.51 14.88
N TYR A 40 -12.58 -27.91 15.76
CA TYR A 40 -11.28 -28.47 16.15
C TYR A 40 -11.40 -29.74 17.00
N ASP A 41 -12.54 -29.98 17.67
CA ASP A 41 -12.72 -31.19 18.49
C ASP A 41 -12.90 -32.43 17.61
N ILE A 42 -13.56 -32.29 16.46
CA ILE A 42 -13.63 -33.33 15.43
C ILE A 42 -12.27 -33.49 14.76
N LEU A 43 -11.61 -32.37 14.41
CA LEU A 43 -10.31 -32.40 13.72
C LEU A 43 -9.20 -33.04 14.56
N PHE A 44 -9.18 -32.83 15.87
CA PHE A 44 -8.20 -33.41 16.80
C PHE A 44 -8.66 -34.74 17.43
N ALA A 45 -9.76 -35.32 16.95
CA ALA A 45 -10.32 -36.59 17.43
C ALA A 45 -10.70 -36.61 18.93
N ASN A 46 -11.02 -35.44 19.50
CA ASN A 46 -11.62 -35.33 20.84
C ASN A 46 -13.09 -35.78 20.84
N LYS A 47 -13.75 -35.76 19.68
CA LYS A 47 -15.16 -36.13 19.48
C LYS A 47 -15.29 -37.11 18.31
N ALA A 48 -15.99 -38.22 18.52
CA ALA A 48 -16.29 -39.17 17.45
C ALA A 48 -17.37 -38.62 16.50
N VAL A 49 -17.16 -38.78 15.19
CA VAL A 49 -18.16 -38.44 14.17
C VAL A 49 -19.17 -39.58 14.08
N ASN A 50 -20.43 -39.30 14.41
CA ASN A 50 -21.51 -40.28 14.33
C ASN A 50 -21.99 -40.45 12.88
N HIS A 51 -21.21 -41.14 12.05
CA HIS A 51 -21.75 -41.75 10.83
C HIS A 51 -22.42 -43.07 11.23
N SER A 52 -23.67 -42.99 11.65
CA SER A 52 -24.49 -44.17 11.90
C SER A 52 -24.71 -44.91 10.59
N GLN A 53 -24.01 -46.04 10.36
CA GLN A 53 -24.62 -47.24 9.75
C GLN A 53 -23.79 -48.54 9.78
N HIS A 54 -22.48 -48.57 10.09
CA HIS A 54 -21.77 -49.85 10.24
C HIS A 54 -20.68 -49.83 11.33
N PRO A 55 -20.66 -50.76 12.32
CA PRO A 55 -19.82 -50.64 13.52
C PRO A 55 -18.37 -51.16 13.39
N SER A 56 -17.84 -51.42 12.20
CA SER A 56 -16.69 -52.32 12.05
C SER A 56 -15.44 -51.78 11.34
N GLU A 57 -15.29 -50.48 11.11
CA GLU A 57 -14.01 -49.91 10.62
C GLU A 57 -13.67 -48.59 11.33
N PRO A 58 -12.38 -48.29 11.58
CA PRO A 58 -11.98 -46.97 12.07
C PRO A 58 -12.32 -45.93 11.00
N ILE A 59 -13.43 -45.22 11.22
CA ILE A 59 -13.94 -44.19 10.32
C ILE A 59 -12.86 -43.11 10.22
N LYS A 60 -12.28 -42.96 9.03
CA LYS A 60 -11.29 -41.92 8.76
C LYS A 60 -12.03 -40.57 8.72
N VAL A 61 -11.70 -39.68 9.66
CA VAL A 61 -12.19 -38.31 9.66
C VAL A 61 -11.69 -37.62 8.39
N THR A 62 -12.59 -37.07 7.59
CA THR A 62 -12.25 -36.28 6.41
C THR A 62 -12.27 -34.78 6.74
N LEU A 63 -11.53 -33.96 6.01
CA LEU A 63 -11.51 -32.50 6.25
C LEU A 63 -12.91 -31.86 6.22
N PRO A 64 -13.81 -32.22 5.28
CA PRO A 64 -15.17 -31.69 5.27
C PRO A 64 -15.98 -31.99 6.54
N ASP A 65 -15.69 -33.07 7.26
CA ASP A 65 -16.39 -33.44 8.49
C ASP A 65 -16.11 -32.45 9.64
N ALA A 66 -14.96 -31.76 9.58
CA ALA A 66 -14.60 -30.72 10.53
C ALA A 66 -15.18 -29.34 10.16
N PHE A 67 -15.76 -29.18 8.97
CA PHE A 67 -16.33 -27.91 8.53
C PHE A 67 -17.78 -27.80 8.95
N LEU A 68 -18.08 -26.78 9.75
CA LEU A 68 -19.44 -26.51 10.20
C LEU A 68 -20.34 -26.12 9.01
N PRO A 69 -21.61 -26.54 9.02
CA PRO A 69 -22.59 -26.09 8.04
C PRO A 69 -22.66 -24.54 7.95
N PRO A 70 -22.86 -23.94 6.75
CA PRO A 70 -22.79 -22.50 6.58
C PRO A 70 -23.74 -21.68 7.48
N ASN A 71 -24.92 -22.22 7.79
CA ASN A 71 -25.90 -21.60 8.70
C ASN A 71 -25.41 -21.58 10.15
N VAL A 72 -24.72 -22.62 10.62
CA VAL A 72 -24.14 -22.68 11.96
C VAL A 72 -22.92 -21.78 12.04
N CYS A 73 -22.07 -21.78 11.01
CA CYS A 73 -20.91 -20.90 11.00
C CYS A 73 -21.32 -19.42 10.99
N SER A 74 -22.29 -19.02 10.15
CA SER A 74 -22.74 -17.63 10.10
C SER A 74 -23.37 -17.19 11.43
N ALA A 75 -24.16 -18.04 12.08
CA ALA A 75 -24.70 -17.78 13.41
C ALA A 75 -23.59 -17.60 14.47
N ARG A 76 -22.53 -18.43 14.42
CA ARG A 76 -21.38 -18.33 15.34
C ARG A 76 -20.58 -17.04 15.12
N ILE A 77 -20.40 -16.61 13.87
CA ILE A 77 -19.80 -15.32 13.54
C ILE A 77 -20.66 -14.18 14.07
N GLN A 78 -21.98 -14.23 13.84
CA GLN A 78 -22.93 -13.20 14.28
C GLN A 78 -23.08 -13.13 15.82
N ALA A 79 -22.87 -14.23 16.52
CA ALA A 79 -22.86 -14.24 17.98
C ALA A 79 -21.61 -13.57 18.58
N ASN A 80 -20.50 -13.49 17.82
CA ASN A 80 -19.25 -12.91 18.30
C ASN A 80 -19.14 -11.42 17.92
N SER A 81 -19.61 -10.54 18.81
CA SER A 81 -19.61 -9.10 18.57
C SER A 81 -18.21 -8.51 18.31
N PHE A 82 -17.17 -9.01 18.99
CA PHE A 82 -15.80 -8.56 18.79
C PHE A 82 -15.30 -8.87 17.37
N LEU A 83 -15.55 -10.09 16.90
CA LEU A 83 -15.20 -10.50 15.53
C LEU A 83 -15.94 -9.67 14.49
N ILE A 84 -17.24 -9.40 14.70
CA ILE A 84 -18.03 -8.54 13.81
C ILE A 84 -17.44 -7.13 13.75
N CYS A 85 -17.07 -6.54 14.88
CA CYS A 85 -16.44 -5.21 14.89
C CYS A 85 -15.15 -5.19 14.04
N ILE A 86 -14.30 -6.21 14.18
CA ILE A 86 -13.08 -6.33 13.37
C ILE A 86 -13.42 -6.48 11.88
N LEU A 87 -14.41 -7.32 11.53
CA LEU A 87 -14.84 -7.53 10.15
C LEU A 87 -15.40 -6.25 9.52
N VAL A 88 -16.14 -5.45 10.28
CA VAL A 88 -16.66 -4.15 9.82
C VAL A 88 -15.51 -3.18 9.53
N ILE A 89 -14.54 -3.05 10.45
CA ILE A 89 -13.37 -2.17 10.24
C ILE A 89 -12.56 -2.63 9.03
N ALA A 90 -12.32 -3.94 8.90
CA ALA A 90 -11.62 -4.52 7.76
C ALA A 90 -12.37 -4.28 6.45
N GLY A 91 -13.71 -4.39 6.46
CA GLY A 91 -14.59 -4.12 5.32
C GLY A 91 -14.52 -2.66 4.87
N VAL A 92 -14.64 -1.71 5.81
CA VAL A 92 -14.52 -0.27 5.51
C VAL A 92 -13.14 0.06 4.93
N PHE A 93 -12.07 -0.47 5.53
CA PHE A 93 -10.71 -0.28 5.03
C PHE A 93 -10.53 -0.86 3.63
N TRP A 94 -11.08 -2.05 3.36
CA TRP A 94 -11.03 -2.68 2.05
C TRP A 94 -11.80 -1.87 0.99
N VAL A 95 -13.01 -1.38 1.31
CA VAL A 95 -13.80 -0.52 0.41
C VAL A 95 -13.04 0.77 0.10
N HIS A 96 -12.44 1.42 1.09
CA HIS A 96 -11.59 2.59 0.87
C HIS A 96 -10.42 2.26 -0.08
N ARG A 97 -9.75 1.12 0.11
CA ARG A 97 -8.67 0.65 -0.79
C ARG A 97 -9.19 0.40 -2.20
N LEU A 98 -10.36 -0.18 -2.36
CA LEU A 98 -11.00 -0.45 -3.65
C LEU A 98 -11.31 0.86 -4.39
N VAL A 99 -11.91 1.84 -3.70
CA VAL A 99 -12.20 3.16 -4.30
C VAL A 99 -10.91 3.83 -4.77
N LYS A 100 -9.86 3.81 -3.94
CA LYS A 100 -8.54 4.33 -4.32
C LYS A 100 -7.95 3.59 -5.53
N PHE A 101 -8.10 2.28 -5.59
CA PHE A 101 -7.66 1.47 -6.73
C PHE A 101 -8.39 1.85 -8.02
N ILE A 102 -9.73 2.00 -7.98
CA ILE A 102 -10.53 2.41 -9.14
C ILE A 102 -10.10 3.80 -9.62
N TYR A 103 -9.92 4.75 -8.70
CA TYR A 103 -9.41 6.09 -9.03
C TYR A 103 -8.03 6.00 -9.70
N ASN A 104 -7.11 5.22 -9.13
CA ASN A 104 -5.77 5.05 -9.67
C ASN A 104 -5.79 4.42 -11.08
N ILE A 105 -6.71 3.49 -11.38
CA ILE A 105 -6.85 2.92 -12.72
C ILE A 105 -7.12 4.03 -13.74
N CYS A 106 -8.06 4.94 -13.45
CA CYS A 106 -8.37 6.06 -14.35
C CYS A 106 -7.13 6.94 -14.58
N CYS A 107 -6.43 7.32 -13.51
CA CYS A 107 -5.21 8.12 -13.63
C CYS A 107 -4.08 7.38 -14.38
N TYR A 108 -3.91 6.08 -14.15
CA TYR A 108 -2.90 5.28 -14.86
C TYR A 108 -3.25 5.04 -16.32
N TRP A 109 -4.54 5.03 -16.68
CA TRP A 109 -4.97 4.95 -18.07
C TRP A 109 -4.59 6.19 -18.87
N GLU A 110 -4.69 7.38 -18.28
CA GLU A 110 -4.18 8.61 -18.90
C GLU A 110 -2.67 8.54 -19.11
N ILE A 111 -1.92 8.03 -18.13
CA ILE A 111 -0.47 7.83 -18.25
C ILE A 111 -0.17 6.79 -19.33
N HIS A 112 -0.94 5.72 -19.42
CA HIS A 112 -0.82 4.70 -20.46
C HIS A 112 -1.02 5.33 -21.86
N SER A 113 -2.06 6.14 -22.03
CA SER A 113 -2.31 6.91 -23.25
C SER A 113 -1.14 7.85 -23.57
N PHE A 114 -0.57 8.52 -22.58
CA PHE A 114 0.61 9.36 -22.74
C PHE A 114 1.83 8.59 -23.28
N TYR A 115 2.08 7.37 -22.81
CA TYR A 115 3.17 6.54 -23.33
C TYR A 115 2.99 6.14 -24.80
N ILE A 116 1.78 5.75 -25.19
CA ILE A 116 1.49 5.31 -26.56
C ILE A 116 1.45 6.51 -27.51
N ASN A 117 0.70 7.54 -27.14
CA ASN A 117 0.38 8.64 -28.05
C ASN A 117 1.46 9.72 -28.08
N ALA A 118 2.02 10.10 -26.93
CA ALA A 118 3.06 11.11 -26.88
C ALA A 118 4.45 10.46 -27.01
N LEU A 119 4.83 9.55 -26.11
CA LEU A 119 6.18 8.95 -26.09
C LEU A 119 6.46 7.99 -27.25
N LYS A 120 5.43 7.57 -27.99
CA LYS A 120 5.51 6.57 -29.06
C LYS A 120 6.21 5.29 -28.59
N ILE A 121 5.92 4.85 -27.36
CA ILE A 121 6.40 3.59 -26.79
C ILE A 121 5.20 2.67 -26.62
N PRO A 122 5.09 1.58 -27.40
CA PRO A 122 4.03 0.60 -27.18
C PRO A 122 4.28 -0.17 -25.87
N MET A 123 3.20 -0.57 -25.18
CA MET A 123 3.31 -1.24 -23.88
C MET A 123 4.06 -2.57 -23.92
N SER A 124 4.03 -3.27 -25.07
CA SER A 124 4.76 -4.54 -25.26
C SER A 124 6.27 -4.38 -25.23
N THR A 125 6.79 -3.21 -25.58
CA THR A 125 8.23 -2.95 -25.62
C THR A 125 8.72 -2.16 -24.41
N LEU A 126 7.82 -1.55 -23.64
CA LEU A 126 8.15 -0.77 -22.44
C LEU A 126 9.13 -1.49 -21.48
N PRO A 127 9.03 -2.82 -21.21
CA PRO A 127 9.97 -3.51 -20.33
C PRO A 127 11.42 -3.56 -20.84
N TYR A 128 11.63 -3.37 -22.15
CA TYR A 128 12.96 -3.39 -22.76
C TYR A 128 13.59 -2.00 -22.87
N TYR A 129 12.83 -0.94 -22.57
CA TYR A 129 13.37 0.42 -22.49
C TYR A 129 14.01 0.65 -21.12
N THR A 130 15.13 1.34 -21.12
CA THR A 130 15.72 1.86 -19.90
C THR A 130 15.00 3.13 -19.45
N TRP A 131 15.06 3.43 -18.14
CA TRP A 131 14.50 4.68 -17.64
C TRP A 131 15.15 5.91 -18.28
N GLN A 132 16.44 5.84 -18.61
CA GLN A 132 17.17 6.93 -19.27
C GLN A 132 16.60 7.23 -20.66
N GLU A 133 16.29 6.22 -21.45
CA GLU A 133 15.67 6.39 -22.77
C GLU A 133 14.26 7.00 -22.65
N VAL A 134 13.45 6.50 -21.70
CA VAL A 134 12.12 7.06 -21.43
C VAL A 134 12.23 8.52 -21.00
N GLN A 135 13.16 8.84 -20.11
CA GLN A 135 13.42 10.19 -19.63
C GLN A 135 13.85 11.13 -20.76
N ALA A 136 14.76 10.68 -21.63
CA ALA A 136 15.20 11.45 -22.79
C ALA A 136 14.02 11.79 -23.73
N ARG A 137 13.11 10.83 -23.97
CA ARG A 137 11.90 11.09 -24.76
C ARG A 137 10.95 12.08 -24.08
N ILE A 138 10.80 12.04 -22.76
CA ILE A 138 9.99 13.02 -22.01
C ILE A 138 10.57 14.44 -22.18
N VAL A 139 11.89 14.58 -22.05
CA VAL A 139 12.59 15.86 -22.23
C VAL A 139 12.42 16.38 -23.66
N GLN A 140 12.52 15.50 -24.66
CA GLN A 140 12.33 15.88 -26.06
C GLN A 140 10.90 16.35 -26.35
N ILE A 141 9.90 15.61 -25.85
CA ILE A 141 8.47 15.95 -26.05
C ILE A 141 8.07 17.24 -25.37
N GLN A 142 8.73 17.63 -24.27
CA GLN A 142 8.47 18.92 -23.63
C GLN A 142 8.59 20.09 -24.62
N LYS A 143 9.52 20.00 -25.59
CA LYS A 143 9.72 21.04 -26.60
C LYS A 143 8.51 21.17 -27.54
N GLU A 144 7.82 20.06 -27.80
CA GLU A 144 6.70 19.97 -28.74
C GLU A 144 5.34 20.18 -28.05
N HIS A 145 5.15 19.61 -26.85
CA HIS A 145 3.84 19.51 -26.19
C HIS A 145 3.71 20.30 -24.87
N GLN A 146 4.69 21.14 -24.50
CA GLN A 146 4.68 22.05 -23.33
C GLN A 146 3.97 21.48 -22.07
N ILE A 147 4.35 20.27 -21.67
CA ILE A 147 3.76 19.55 -20.52
C ILE A 147 4.03 20.32 -19.21
N CYS A 148 5.18 20.99 -19.11
CA CYS A 148 5.47 21.98 -18.08
C CYS A 148 5.15 23.39 -18.58
N ILE A 149 4.15 24.04 -17.98
CA ILE A 149 3.70 25.39 -18.37
C ILE A 149 4.73 26.47 -18.00
N HIS A 150 5.35 26.35 -16.83
CA HIS A 150 6.23 27.41 -16.29
C HIS A 150 7.67 27.38 -16.81
N LYS A 151 8.09 26.30 -17.49
CA LYS A 151 9.47 26.12 -17.92
C LYS A 151 9.49 25.57 -19.34
N LYS A 152 10.01 26.37 -20.27
CA LYS A 152 10.06 26.03 -21.71
C LYS A 152 10.85 24.74 -21.97
N GLU A 153 11.93 24.53 -21.23
CA GLU A 153 12.80 23.35 -21.34
C GLU A 153 12.87 22.62 -19.99
N LEU A 154 12.56 21.32 -20.01
CA LEU A 154 12.66 20.45 -18.84
C LEU A 154 13.99 19.72 -18.89
N THR A 155 14.73 19.70 -17.78
CA THR A 155 15.98 18.93 -17.65
C THR A 155 15.72 17.58 -17.01
N GLU A 156 16.65 16.64 -17.16
CA GLU A 156 16.61 15.35 -16.45
C GLU A 156 16.55 15.56 -14.94
N LEU A 157 17.32 16.53 -14.43
CA LEU A 157 17.37 16.88 -13.02
C LEU A 157 16.02 17.36 -12.48
N ASP A 158 15.25 18.11 -13.27
CA ASP A 158 13.91 18.55 -12.88
C ASP A 158 12.96 17.35 -12.68
N ILE A 159 13.06 16.35 -13.55
CA ILE A 159 12.27 15.11 -13.44
C ILE A 159 12.65 14.35 -12.17
N TYR A 160 13.95 14.24 -11.88
CA TYR A 160 14.43 13.62 -10.63
C TYR A 160 13.91 14.35 -9.39
N HIS A 161 14.00 15.68 -9.34
CA HIS A 161 13.49 16.47 -8.22
C HIS A 161 11.97 16.33 -8.04
N ARG A 162 11.19 16.17 -9.12
CA ARG A 162 9.75 15.91 -9.02
C ARG A 162 9.45 14.52 -8.44
N ILE A 163 10.14 13.48 -8.92
CA ILE A 163 9.90 12.09 -8.48
C ILE A 163 10.38 11.86 -7.04
N LEU A 164 11.53 12.42 -6.68
CA LEU A 164 12.25 12.07 -5.45
C LEU A 164 12.12 13.10 -4.33
N ARG A 165 11.37 14.19 -4.52
CA ARG A 165 11.24 15.31 -3.56
C ARG A 165 11.20 14.86 -2.10
N PHE A 166 10.16 14.12 -1.71
CA PHE A 166 9.96 13.70 -0.33
C PHE A 166 10.94 12.60 0.11
N LYS A 167 11.40 11.74 -0.82
CA LYS A 167 12.46 10.77 -0.52
C LYS A 167 13.77 11.45 -0.15
N ASN A 168 14.13 12.52 -0.86
CA ASN A 168 15.33 13.31 -0.57
C ASN A 168 15.24 13.99 0.79
N TYR A 169 14.06 14.51 1.18
CA TYR A 169 13.85 14.99 2.55
C TYR A 169 14.02 13.90 3.60
N MET A 170 13.42 12.72 3.41
CA MET A 170 13.58 11.59 4.34
C MET A 170 15.04 11.15 4.48
N VAL A 171 15.77 11.04 3.36
CA VAL A 171 17.21 10.69 3.38
C VAL A 171 18.00 11.75 4.15
N ALA A 172 17.73 13.04 3.90
CA ALA A 172 18.41 14.12 4.61
C ALA A 172 18.12 14.10 6.12
N MET A 173 16.86 13.88 6.53
CA MET A 173 16.47 13.84 7.94
C MET A 173 17.08 12.65 8.69
N VAL A 174 17.13 11.47 8.05
CA VAL A 174 17.79 10.28 8.62
C VAL A 174 19.29 10.50 8.74
N ASN A 175 19.96 10.96 7.68
CA ASN A 175 21.41 11.16 7.67
C ASN A 175 21.85 12.22 8.70
N LYS A 176 21.04 13.27 8.89
CA LYS A 176 21.28 14.31 9.90
C LYS A 176 20.81 13.92 11.30
N SER A 177 20.35 12.68 11.51
CA SER A 177 19.85 12.18 12.80
C SER A 177 18.75 13.06 13.41
N LEU A 178 17.88 13.64 12.57
CA LEU A 178 16.74 14.45 13.01
C LEU A 178 15.54 13.61 13.45
N LEU A 179 15.51 12.33 13.06
CA LEU A 179 14.43 11.40 13.42
C LEU A 179 14.87 10.50 14.57
N PRO A 180 14.01 10.27 15.58
CA PRO A 180 14.32 9.43 16.73
C PRO A 180 14.22 7.94 16.34
N ILE A 181 15.24 7.43 15.64
CA ILE A 181 15.31 6.04 15.19
C ILE A 181 16.36 5.21 15.94
N ARG A 182 17.18 5.85 16.78
CA ARG A 182 18.22 5.19 17.58
C ARG A 182 17.82 5.22 19.05
N PHE A 183 17.80 4.05 19.67
CA PHE A 183 17.42 3.88 21.06
C PHE A 183 18.49 3.07 21.78
N ARG A 184 18.74 3.41 23.04
CA ARG A 184 19.63 2.62 23.90
C ARG A 184 18.78 1.79 24.84
N LEU A 185 18.68 0.51 24.56
CA LEU A 185 17.89 -0.42 25.36
C LEU A 185 18.76 -1.04 26.47
N PRO A 186 18.20 -1.25 27.67
CA PRO A 186 18.91 -2.04 28.68
C PRO A 186 19.15 -3.44 28.11
N LEU A 187 20.35 -4.00 28.33
CA LEU A 187 20.85 -5.30 27.83
C LEU A 187 21.22 -5.36 26.33
N LEU A 188 20.48 -4.70 25.44
CA LEU A 188 20.71 -4.77 23.98
C LEU A 188 21.64 -3.67 23.45
N GLY A 189 21.90 -2.62 24.23
CA GLY A 189 22.74 -1.50 23.80
C GLY A 189 22.06 -0.63 22.74
N ASP A 190 22.85 -0.07 21.82
CA ASP A 190 22.37 0.84 20.78
C ASP A 190 21.65 0.07 19.66
N THR A 191 20.34 0.30 19.56
CA THR A 191 19.45 -0.37 18.62
C THR A 191 18.82 0.64 17.66
N VAL A 192 18.72 0.27 16.38
CA VAL A 192 18.04 1.08 15.36
C VAL A 192 16.64 0.54 15.12
N PHE A 193 15.62 1.35 15.40
CA PHE A 193 14.22 1.02 15.15
C PHE A 193 13.65 1.95 14.08
N TYR A 194 13.62 1.46 12.83
CA TYR A 194 13.05 2.19 11.70
C TYR A 194 12.22 1.27 10.82
N THR A 195 10.93 1.15 11.14
CA THR A 195 9.99 0.25 10.47
C THR A 195 9.24 0.95 9.33
N ARG A 196 8.59 0.18 8.45
CA ARG A 196 7.72 0.72 7.39
C ARG A 196 6.56 1.56 7.97
N GLY A 197 5.99 1.14 9.10
CA GLY A 197 4.94 1.87 9.78
C GLY A 197 5.43 3.20 10.33
N LEU A 198 6.60 3.23 10.98
CA LEU A 198 7.18 4.48 11.49
C LEU A 198 7.51 5.45 10.36
N LYS A 199 8.10 4.94 9.26
CA LYS A 199 8.34 5.73 8.06
C LYS A 199 7.04 6.35 7.50
N TYR A 200 5.97 5.56 7.39
CA TYR A 200 4.67 6.06 6.91
C TYR A 200 4.13 7.17 7.81
N ASN A 201 4.26 7.05 9.13
CA ASN A 201 3.83 8.09 10.06
C ASN A 201 4.64 9.39 9.91
N PHE A 202 5.96 9.29 9.75
CA PHE A 202 6.78 10.49 9.45
C PHE A 202 6.37 11.15 8.14
N GLU A 203 6.15 10.38 7.07
CA GLU A 203 5.69 10.91 5.78
C GLU A 203 4.30 11.55 5.91
N LEU A 204 3.40 10.95 6.69
CA LEU A 204 2.08 11.50 6.98
C LEU A 204 2.18 12.83 7.73
N ILE A 205 2.96 12.91 8.81
CA ILE A 205 3.10 14.13 9.62
C ILE A 205 3.72 15.26 8.79
N PHE A 206 4.81 14.99 8.07
CA PHE A 206 5.58 16.04 7.42
C PHE A 206 5.05 16.44 6.05
N PHE A 207 4.50 15.50 5.26
CA PHE A 207 4.26 15.71 3.83
C PHE A 207 2.82 15.53 3.39
N TRP A 208 2.00 14.76 4.10
CA TRP A 208 0.65 14.40 3.63
C TRP A 208 -0.45 14.92 4.55
N GLY A 209 -1.52 15.45 3.95
CA GLY A 209 -2.70 15.91 4.69
C GLY A 209 -2.72 17.42 4.98
N PRO A 210 -3.86 17.93 5.47
CA PRO A 210 -4.14 19.37 5.52
C PRO A 210 -3.25 20.13 6.52
N GLY A 211 -2.84 19.45 7.59
CA GLY A 211 -1.97 19.99 8.64
C GLY A 211 -0.47 19.95 8.32
N SER A 212 -0.06 19.28 7.23
CA SER A 212 1.35 19.05 6.90
C SER A 212 2.13 20.36 6.61
N LEU A 213 3.46 20.26 6.55
CA LEU A 213 4.36 21.40 6.30
C LEU A 213 4.18 21.98 4.87
N PHE A 214 3.73 21.14 3.94
CA PHE A 214 3.54 21.49 2.54
C PHE A 214 2.14 22.04 2.31
N GLU A 215 2.05 23.16 1.58
CA GLU A 215 0.77 23.75 1.17
C GLU A 215 0.12 22.95 0.05
N ASN A 216 0.96 22.49 -0.86
CA ASN A 216 0.64 21.60 -1.97
C ASN A 216 1.82 20.65 -2.20
N GLU A 217 1.71 19.71 -3.13
CA GLU A 217 2.73 18.65 -3.33
C GLU A 217 4.15 19.17 -3.68
N TRP A 218 4.31 20.47 -3.95
CA TRP A 218 5.57 21.04 -4.44
C TRP A 218 6.03 22.31 -3.70
N SER A 219 5.21 22.94 -2.86
CA SER A 219 5.55 24.18 -2.14
C SER A 219 5.38 24.02 -0.64
N LEU A 220 6.42 24.41 0.10
CA LEU A 220 6.37 24.56 1.56
C LEU A 220 5.58 25.83 1.91
N LYS A 221 4.72 25.77 2.93
CA LYS A 221 3.99 26.95 3.43
C LYS A 221 4.97 28.09 3.75
N ALA A 222 4.58 29.31 3.42
CA ALA A 222 5.48 30.47 3.51
C ALA A 222 5.97 30.78 4.93
N GLU A 223 5.17 30.42 5.94
CA GLU A 223 5.49 30.59 7.37
C GLU A 223 6.78 29.85 7.77
N TYR A 224 7.01 28.63 7.27
CA TYR A 224 8.22 27.86 7.57
C TYR A 224 9.49 28.37 6.87
N LYS A 225 9.37 29.34 5.96
CA LYS A 225 10.53 29.98 5.30
C LYS A 225 11.11 31.13 6.12
N ARG A 226 10.39 31.60 7.14
CA ARG A 226 10.78 32.75 7.98
C ARG A 226 11.20 32.27 9.36
N ALA A 227 12.36 32.74 9.83
CA ALA A 227 12.88 32.34 11.14
C ALA A 227 12.11 32.97 12.33
N GLY A 228 11.38 34.07 12.10
CA GLY A 228 10.72 34.85 13.16
C GLY A 228 9.72 34.06 13.99
N ASN A 229 9.00 33.12 13.39
CA ASN A 229 7.94 32.35 14.05
C ASN A 229 8.39 30.93 14.45
N ARG A 230 9.71 30.69 14.55
CA ARG A 230 10.24 29.32 14.74
C ARG A 230 9.73 28.62 15.99
N LEU A 231 9.56 29.35 17.10
CA LEU A 231 9.09 28.75 18.36
C LEU A 231 7.61 28.37 18.28
N GLU A 232 6.77 29.27 17.80
CA GLU A 232 5.34 29.03 17.59
C GLU A 232 5.10 27.84 16.63
N LEU A 233 5.84 27.79 15.52
CA LEU A 233 5.73 26.69 14.54
C LEU A 233 6.27 25.36 15.09
N ALA A 234 7.24 25.39 15.99
CA ALA A 234 7.76 24.18 16.63
C ALA A 234 6.78 23.64 17.70
N GLU A 235 6.00 24.50 18.35
CA GLU A 235 4.97 24.08 19.30
C GLU A 235 3.73 23.51 18.60
N LYS A 236 3.42 24.02 17.40
CA LYS A 236 2.31 23.53 16.57
C LYS A 236 2.57 22.15 15.95
N LEU A 237 3.83 21.78 15.76
CA LEU A 237 4.26 20.52 15.12
C LEU A 237 4.37 19.39 16.15
#